data_AF-A0A3D2WAD7-F1
#
_entry.id   AF-A0A3D2WAD7-F1
#
_cell.length_a   1.000
_cell.length_b   1.000
_cell.length_c   1.000
_cell.angle_alpha   90.00
_cell.angle_beta   90.00
_cell.angle_gamma   90.00
#
_symmetry.space_group_name_H-M   'P 1'
#
loop_
_entity.id
_entity.type
_entity.pdbx_description
1 polymer ?
#
loop_
_entity_poly.entity_id
_entity_poly.type
_entity_poly.pdbx_seq_one_letter_code
_entity_poly.pdbx_strand_id
1 'polypeptide(L)'
;MKKVYPDWVEKHHTKGTSVKQIRDNYYLYAVTSHYSREKGYPVSEQRYIGKITEEGLIEPDKISFIPGVDKLVLFRDVFDLSIFSEPERRLLTDIPVLKIGSCAYTGHLNRKQISLLKQHFNYDNGVIRL
;
A
#
# COMPACT_ATOMS: atom_id res chain seq x y z
N MET A 1 -28.10 9.89 7.40
CA MET A 1 -28.53 9.37 6.07
C MET A 1 -27.52 8.33 5.60
N LYS A 2 -27.95 7.10 5.32
CA LYS A 2 -27.10 6.09 4.68
C LYS A 2 -26.91 6.54 3.22
N LYS A 3 -25.67 6.73 2.77
CA LYS A 3 -25.42 6.98 1.34
C LYS A 3 -25.84 5.72 0.59
N VAL A 4 -26.72 5.87 -0.40
CA VAL A 4 -27.13 4.78 -1.29
C VAL A 4 -26.19 4.85 -2.48
N TYR A 5 -25.31 3.86 -2.60
CA TYR A 5 -24.44 3.71 -3.76
C TYR A 5 -25.08 2.77 -4.78
N PRO A 6 -24.75 2.90 -6.07
CA PRO A 6 -25.08 1.88 -7.05
C PRO A 6 -24.52 0.50 -6.64
N ASP A 7 -25.19 -0.58 -7.02
CA ASP A 7 -24.77 -1.95 -6.66
C ASP A 7 -23.33 -2.26 -7.10
N TRP A 8 -22.93 -1.75 -8.27
CA TRP A 8 -21.58 -1.91 -8.80
C TRP A 8 -20.51 -1.16 -7.98
N VAL A 9 -20.90 -0.17 -7.17
CA VAL A 9 -20.02 0.49 -6.18
C VAL A 9 -20.04 -0.28 -4.86
N GLU A 10 -21.24 -0.63 -4.38
CA GLU A 10 -21.43 -1.27 -3.07
C GLU A 10 -20.71 -2.62 -2.99
N LYS A 11 -20.60 -3.37 -4.10
CA LYS A 11 -19.83 -4.63 -4.15
C LYS A 11 -18.36 -4.49 -3.72
N HIS A 12 -17.79 -3.30 -3.82
CA HIS A 12 -16.41 -3.00 -3.41
C HIS A 12 -16.30 -2.43 -1.99
N HIS A 13 -17.42 -2.01 -1.38
CA HIS A 13 -17.47 -1.42 -0.05
C HIS A 13 -17.47 -2.51 1.03
N THR A 14 -16.33 -3.18 1.16
CA THR A 14 -16.10 -4.26 2.11
C THR A 14 -15.47 -3.76 3.41
N LYS A 15 -15.39 -4.64 4.43
CA LYS A 15 -14.74 -4.31 5.70
C LYS A 15 -13.29 -3.88 5.46
N GLY A 16 -12.89 -2.74 6.05
CA GLY A 16 -11.55 -2.19 5.88
C GLY A 16 -11.39 -1.31 4.64
N THR A 17 -12.47 -1.02 3.91
CA THR A 17 -12.48 -0.03 2.84
C THR A 17 -13.47 1.10 3.11
N SER A 18 -13.27 2.21 2.43
CA SER A 18 -14.19 3.34 2.40
C SER A 18 -14.35 3.82 0.96
N VAL A 19 -15.60 4.05 0.57
CA VAL A 19 -15.93 4.67 -0.72
C VAL A 19 -16.05 6.18 -0.55
N LYS A 20 -15.29 6.92 -1.36
CA LYS A 20 -15.38 8.37 -1.47
C LYS A 20 -15.98 8.74 -2.82
N GLN A 21 -17.14 9.38 -2.79
CA GLN A 21 -17.76 9.96 -3.98
C GLN A 21 -17.25 11.40 -4.17
N ILE A 22 -16.73 11.70 -5.35
CA ILE A 22 -16.32 13.05 -5.75
C ILE A 22 -16.99 13.33 -7.10
N ARG A 23 -17.97 14.25 -7.09
CA ARG A 23 -18.87 14.48 -8.24
C ARG A 23 -19.52 13.15 -8.66
N ASP A 24 -19.35 12.75 -9.92
CA ASP A 24 -19.93 11.54 -10.50
C ASP A 24 -18.99 10.32 -10.41
N ASN A 25 -17.86 10.44 -9.70
CA ASN A 25 -16.87 9.38 -9.60
C ASN A 25 -16.82 8.77 -8.20
N TYR A 26 -16.53 7.47 -8.14
CA TYR A 26 -16.38 6.72 -6.90
C TYR A 26 -14.95 6.20 -6.79
N TYR A 27 -14.36 6.40 -5.61
CA TYR A 27 -12.98 6.03 -5.32
C TYR A 27 -12.95 5.15 -4.10
N LEU A 28 -12.17 4.07 -4.19
CA LEU A 28 -12.00 3.11 -3.12
C LEU A 28 -10.70 3.40 -2.36
N TYR A 29 -10.81 3.43 -1.04
CA TYR A 29 -9.67 3.57 -0.13
C TYR A 29 -9.64 2.40 0.84
N ALA A 30 -8.45 1.85 1.12
CA ALA A 30 -8.23 1.04 2.31
C ALA A 30 -8.19 1.97 3.52
N VAL A 31 -8.85 1.59 4.60
CA VAL A 31 -8.88 2.35 5.84
C VAL A 31 -8.34 1.51 6.98
N THR A 32 -7.32 2.04 7.64
CA THR A 32 -6.75 1.50 8.87
C THR A 32 -6.65 2.61 9.90
N SER A 33 -6.31 2.25 11.13
CA SER A 33 -6.01 3.22 12.17
C SER A 33 -4.85 2.73 13.02
N HIS A 34 -3.93 3.62 13.37
CA HIS A 34 -2.85 3.34 14.32
C HIS A 34 -2.92 4.33 15.48
N TYR A 35 -2.51 3.92 16.67
CA TYR A 35 -2.42 4.83 17.81
C TYR A 35 -1.19 5.73 17.67
N SER A 36 -1.40 7.05 17.58
CA SER A 36 -0.30 8.01 17.55
C SER A 36 0.02 8.46 18.98
N ARG A 37 1.23 8.16 19.47
CA ARG A 37 1.69 8.62 20.78
C ARG A 37 1.83 10.14 20.86
N GLU A 38 2.20 10.77 19.76
CA GLU A 38 2.33 12.23 19.67
C GLU A 38 0.98 12.91 19.81
N LYS A 39 -0.05 12.37 19.14
CA LYS A 39 -1.39 12.96 19.15
C LYS A 39 -2.25 12.50 20.33
N GLY A 40 -1.91 11.37 20.97
CA GLY A 40 -2.64 10.81 22.10
C GLY A 40 -3.95 10.09 21.72
N TYR A 41 -4.21 9.87 20.43
CA TYR A 41 -5.42 9.21 19.93
C TYR A 41 -5.16 8.39 18.64
N PRO A 42 -6.06 7.45 18.27
CA PRO A 42 -5.98 6.74 17.01
C PRO A 42 -6.09 7.66 15.80
N VAL A 43 -5.12 7.58 14.89
CA VAL A 43 -5.10 8.31 13.62
C VAL A 43 -5.55 7.36 12.51
N SER A 44 -6.54 7.78 11.72
CA SER A 44 -6.95 7.03 10.53
C SER A 44 -5.97 7.25 9.39
N GLU A 45 -5.55 6.16 8.77
CA GLU A 45 -4.80 6.17 7.52
C GLU A 45 -5.71 5.69 6.39
N GLN A 46 -5.70 6.44 5.29
CA GLN A 46 -6.42 6.08 4.08
C GLN A 46 -5.44 5.88 2.94
N ARG A 47 -5.48 4.72 2.30
CA ARG A 47 -4.67 4.43 1.12
C ARG A 47 -5.56 4.29 -0.09
N TYR A 48 -5.27 5.05 -1.14
CA TYR A 48 -5.98 4.94 -2.40
C TYR A 48 -5.77 3.55 -3.01
N ILE A 49 -6.88 2.87 -3.33
CA ILE A 49 -6.87 1.57 -4.02
C ILE A 49 -7.15 1.76 -5.51
N GLY A 50 -8.11 2.61 -5.87
CA GLY A 50 -8.48 2.81 -7.26
C GLY A 50 -9.80 3.51 -7.46
N LYS A 51 -10.14 3.70 -8.73
CA LYS A 51 -11.42 4.27 -9.17
C LYS A 51 -12.38 3.11 -9.43
N ILE A 52 -13.57 3.17 -8.88
CA ILE A 52 -14.63 2.21 -9.18
C ILE A 52 -15.39 2.71 -10.40
N THR A 53 -15.55 1.85 -11.39
CA THR A 53 -16.38 2.04 -12.58
C THR A 53 -17.39 0.89 -12.69
N GLU A 54 -18.32 0.98 -13.64
CA GLU A 54 -19.31 -0.08 -13.86
C GLU A 54 -18.64 -1.41 -14.25
N GLU A 55 -17.53 -1.33 -14.98
CA GLU A 55 -16.70 -2.47 -15.40
C GLU A 55 -15.90 -3.08 -14.23
N GLY A 56 -15.65 -2.32 -13.17
CA GLY A 56 -14.95 -2.80 -11.97
C GLY A 56 -14.01 -1.77 -11.34
N LEU A 57 -13.06 -2.27 -10.56
CA LEU A 57 -12.06 -1.43 -9.89
C LEU A 57 -10.84 -1.25 -10.80
N ILE A 58 -10.59 0.01 -11.18
CA ILE A 58 -9.39 0.40 -11.92
C ILE A 58 -8.33 0.86 -10.90
N GLU A 59 -7.31 0.03 -10.69
CA GLU A 59 -6.15 0.36 -9.88
C GLU A 59 -5.31 1.47 -10.54
N PRO A 60 -4.66 2.35 -9.76
CA PRO A 60 -3.82 3.39 -10.30
C PRO A 60 -2.54 2.82 -10.94
N ASP A 61 -2.16 3.39 -12.09
CA ASP A 61 -0.88 3.15 -12.76
C ASP A 61 0.28 3.94 -12.12
N LYS A 62 -0.05 4.97 -11.33
CA LYS A 62 0.90 5.90 -10.71
C LYS A 62 0.65 6.02 -9.21
N ILE A 63 1.74 6.21 -8.48
CA ILE A 63 1.72 6.48 -7.04
C ILE A 63 2.01 7.96 -6.84
N SER A 64 1.23 8.62 -5.99
CA SER A 64 1.52 9.99 -5.58
C SER A 64 2.58 9.99 -4.47
N PHE A 65 3.62 10.80 -4.65
CA PHE A 65 4.67 11.04 -3.66
C PHE A 65 4.50 12.43 -3.05
N ILE A 66 4.55 12.52 -1.72
CA ILE A 66 4.48 13.77 -0.97
C ILE A 66 5.87 14.08 -0.39
N PRO A 67 6.58 15.08 -0.94
CA PRO A 67 7.87 15.50 -0.40
C PRO A 67 7.78 15.88 1.09
N GLY A 68 8.74 15.41 1.89
CA GLY A 68 8.82 15.69 3.33
C GLY A 68 7.94 14.79 4.21
N VAL A 69 7.03 14.00 3.62
CA VAL A 69 6.23 13.00 4.33
C VAL A 69 6.68 11.60 3.94
N ASP A 70 6.70 11.33 2.64
CA ASP A 70 7.10 10.04 2.09
C ASP A 70 8.62 9.93 2.02
N LYS A 71 9.15 8.71 2.15
CA LYS A 71 10.59 8.48 2.27
C LYS A 71 11.09 7.55 1.17
N LEU A 72 12.14 7.95 0.47
CA LEU A 72 12.93 7.05 -0.37
C LEU A 72 14.11 6.54 0.47
N VAL A 73 14.12 5.24 0.77
CA VAL A 73 15.06 4.60 1.70
C VAL A 73 15.57 3.29 1.12
N LEU A 74 16.55 2.65 1.77
CA LEU A 74 16.96 1.30 1.39
C LEU A 74 16.10 0.26 2.08
N PHE A 75 15.99 -0.91 1.46
CA PHE A 75 15.22 -2.03 2.01
C PHE A 75 15.65 -2.38 3.44
N ARG A 76 16.96 -2.38 3.71
CA ARG A 76 17.51 -2.65 5.06
C ARG A 76 17.05 -1.67 6.14
N ASP A 77 16.62 -0.47 5.76
CA ASP A 77 16.20 0.56 6.71
C ASP A 77 14.74 0.35 7.16
N VAL A 78 13.99 -0.50 6.45
CA VAL A 78 12.56 -0.74 6.67
C VAL A 78 12.28 -2.16 7.16
N PHE A 79 13.07 -3.14 6.73
CA PHE A 79 12.79 -4.55 6.95
C PHE A 79 13.86 -5.22 7.78
N ASP A 80 13.44 -6.14 8.66
CA ASP A 80 14.36 -7.00 9.37
C ASP A 80 14.99 -8.02 8.41
N LEU A 81 16.28 -7.83 8.12
CA LEU A 81 17.04 -8.73 7.25
C LEU A 81 17.56 -9.97 7.97
N SER A 82 17.41 -10.05 9.29
CA SER A 82 17.90 -11.18 10.09
C SER A 82 17.28 -12.51 9.64
N ILE A 83 16.08 -12.46 9.08
CA ILE A 83 15.31 -13.61 8.58
C ILE A 83 15.88 -14.26 7.31
N PHE A 84 16.82 -13.60 6.63
CA PHE A 84 17.42 -14.07 5.37
C PHE A 84 18.82 -14.65 5.60
N SER A 85 19.25 -15.57 4.72
CA SER A 85 20.64 -16.01 4.64
C SER A 85 21.55 -14.91 4.07
N GLU A 86 22.86 -14.98 4.34
CA GLU A 86 23.82 -13.99 3.85
C GLU A 86 23.76 -13.72 2.33
N PRO A 87 23.67 -14.74 1.44
CA PRO A 87 23.51 -14.50 0.02
C PRO A 87 22.21 -13.77 -0.34
N GLU A 88 21.11 -14.04 0.37
CA GLU A 88 19.81 -13.42 0.14
C GLU A 88 19.80 -11.98 0.65
N ARG A 89 20.38 -11.72 1.83
CA ARG A 89 20.54 -10.36 2.37
C ARG A 89 21.23 -9.45 1.37
N ARG A 90 22.31 -9.90 0.74
CA ARG A 90 23.03 -9.12 -0.29
C ARG A 90 22.16 -8.75 -1.50
N LEU A 91 21.18 -9.56 -1.85
CA LEU A 91 20.27 -9.28 -2.96
C LEU A 91 19.22 -8.21 -2.61
N LEU A 92 18.92 -8.03 -1.32
CA LEU A 92 17.84 -7.16 -0.86
C LEU A 92 18.35 -5.85 -0.25
N THR A 93 19.51 -5.87 0.41
CA THR A 93 20.02 -4.80 1.29
C THR A 93 19.95 -3.41 0.67
N ASP A 94 20.47 -3.26 -0.55
CA ASP A 94 20.60 -1.95 -1.21
C ASP A 94 19.49 -1.69 -2.25
N ILE A 95 18.39 -2.44 -2.21
CA ILE A 95 17.21 -2.12 -3.04
C ILE A 95 16.61 -0.80 -2.56
N PRO A 96 16.45 0.21 -3.44
CA PRO A 96 15.69 1.41 -3.11
C PRO A 96 14.20 1.09 -2.96
N VAL A 97 13.60 1.58 -1.89
CA VAL A 97 12.20 1.40 -1.56
C VAL A 97 11.58 2.76 -1.30
N LEU A 98 10.45 3.02 -1.95
CA LEU A 98 9.61 4.17 -1.64
C LEU A 98 8.63 3.78 -0.52
N LYS A 99 8.78 4.39 0.65
CA LYS A 99 7.95 4.17 1.83
C LYS A 99 6.87 5.25 1.93
N ILE A 100 5.60 4.82 1.86
CA ILE A 100 4.40 5.68 1.98
C ILE A 100 3.45 5.02 2.98
N GLY A 101 3.15 5.68 4.09
CA GLY A 101 2.26 5.14 5.14
C GLY A 101 2.69 3.74 5.60
N SER A 102 1.82 2.73 5.46
CA SER A 102 2.09 1.31 5.73
C SER A 102 2.53 0.49 4.50
N CYS A 103 2.90 1.14 3.40
CA CYS A 103 3.36 0.47 2.19
C CYS A 103 4.83 0.78 1.87
N ALA A 104 5.47 -0.19 1.22
CA ALA A 104 6.83 -0.11 0.69
C ALA A 104 6.80 -0.53 -0.77
N TYR A 105 7.13 0.39 -1.67
CA TYR A 105 7.10 0.19 -3.11
C TYR A 105 8.50 -0.05 -3.64
N THR A 106 8.68 -1.10 -4.43
CA THR A 106 9.95 -1.45 -5.05
C THR A 106 9.97 -0.99 -6.51
N GLY A 107 11.15 -0.69 -7.03
CA GLY A 107 11.36 -0.58 -8.47
C GLY A 107 11.29 -1.94 -9.18
N HIS A 108 11.89 -2.02 -10.36
CA HIS A 108 12.03 -3.29 -11.06
C HIS A 108 12.97 -4.24 -10.29
N LEU A 109 12.49 -5.45 -10.03
CA LEU A 109 13.25 -6.51 -9.34
C LEU A 109 13.39 -7.74 -10.23
N ASN A 110 14.48 -8.47 -10.07
CA ASN A 110 14.67 -9.73 -10.76
C ASN A 110 13.79 -10.85 -10.17
N ARG A 111 13.63 -11.95 -10.91
CA ARG A 111 12.77 -13.09 -10.49
C ARG A 111 13.16 -13.67 -9.12
N LYS A 112 14.46 -13.71 -8.79
CA LYS A 112 14.94 -14.25 -7.53
C LYS A 112 14.55 -13.35 -6.36
N GLN A 113 14.75 -12.04 -6.48
CA GLN A 113 14.30 -11.05 -5.50
C GLN A 113 12.79 -11.12 -5.30
N ILE A 114 12.01 -11.15 -6.39
CA ILE A 114 10.55 -11.28 -6.32
C ILE A 114 10.14 -12.54 -5.57
N SER A 115 10.75 -13.69 -5.88
CA SER A 115 10.45 -14.96 -5.21
C SER A 115 10.73 -14.88 -3.71
N LEU A 116 11.87 -14.31 -3.31
CA LEU A 116 12.23 -14.13 -1.91
C LEU A 116 11.22 -13.22 -1.19
N LEU A 117 10.85 -12.09 -1.80
CA LEU A 117 9.88 -11.18 -1.19
C LEU A 117 8.51 -11.84 -1.00
N LYS A 118 8.03 -12.63 -1.97
CA LYS A 118 6.75 -13.35 -1.85
C LYS A 118 6.75 -14.44 -0.78
N GLN A 119 7.90 -15.01 -0.44
CA GLN A 119 8.02 -16.04 0.59
C GLN A 119 7.92 -15.47 2.01
N HIS A 120 8.41 -14.24 2.20
CA HIS A 120 8.53 -13.63 3.54
C HIS A 120 7.58 -12.47 3.79
N PHE A 121 7.01 -11.87 2.75
CA PHE A 121 6.16 -10.70 2.85
C PHE A 121 4.90 -10.82 2.00
N ASN A 122 3.89 -10.01 2.33
CA ASN A 122 2.75 -9.75 1.46
C ASN A 122 3.18 -8.84 0.30
N TYR A 123 3.87 -9.43 -0.68
CA TYR A 123 4.43 -8.75 -1.85
C TYR A 123 3.60 -9.02 -3.10
N ASP A 124 2.99 -7.98 -3.65
CA ASP A 124 2.19 -8.04 -4.87
C ASP A 124 2.30 -6.74 -5.67
N ASN A 125 2.39 -6.86 -7.00
CA ASN A 125 2.51 -5.74 -7.94
C ASN A 125 3.53 -4.65 -7.53
N GLY A 126 4.70 -5.06 -7.04
CA GLY A 126 5.76 -4.14 -6.62
C GLY A 126 5.54 -3.49 -5.25
N VAL A 127 4.56 -3.97 -4.46
CA VAL A 127 4.18 -3.40 -3.17
C VAL A 127 4.30 -4.43 -2.07
N ILE A 128 4.99 -4.06 -0.98
CA ILE A 128 4.96 -4.76 0.30
C ILE A 128 4.01 -4.02 1.23
N ARG A 129 3.04 -4.74 1.79
CA ARG A 129 2.11 -4.23 2.80
C ARG A 129 2.64 -4.59 4.19
N LEU A 130 2.94 -3.57 5.02
CA LEU A 130 3.48 -3.70 6.38
C LEU A 130 2.37 -3.89 7.42
#